data_AF-A0A856MFA8-F1
#
_entry.id   AF-A0A856MFA8-F1
#
_cell.length_a   1.000
_cell.length_b   1.000
_cell.length_c   1.000
_cell.angle_alpha   90.00
_cell.angle_beta   90.00
_cell.angle_gamma   90.00
#
_symmetry.space_group_name_H-M   'P 1'
#
loop_
_entity.id
_entity.type
_entity.pdbx_description
1 polymer ?
#
loop_
_entity_poly.entity_id
_entity_poly.type
_entity_poly.pdbx_seq_one_letter_code
_entity_poly.pdbx_strand_id
1 'polypeptide(L)'
;MKIAVICAKHFTNEINEQGLAIDPETGKPIPATVKVQRQATTLFTGRTAKEICIQLFESTKPCPVRRLDHAAYLGREFMRAELALVTGQDYVQD
;
A
#
# COMPACT_ATOMS: atom_id res chain seq x y z
N MET A 1 -8.38 25.51 2.13
CA MET A 1 -7.31 24.73 1.49
C MET A 1 -7.42 23.29 1.95
N LYS A 2 -7.58 22.32 1.05
CA LYS A 2 -7.61 20.90 1.41
C LYS A 2 -6.14 20.46 1.54
N ILE A 3 -5.71 20.05 2.72
CA ILE A 3 -4.35 19.53 2.92
C ILE A 3 -4.34 18.13 2.30
N ALA A 4 -3.65 17.96 1.17
CA ALA A 4 -3.49 16.68 0.51
C ALA A 4 -2.26 15.95 1.08
N VAL A 5 -2.36 14.64 1.23
CA VAL A 5 -1.31 13.75 1.75
C VAL A 5 -1.17 12.53 0.85
N ILE A 6 0.01 11.92 0.84
CA ILE A 6 0.25 10.62 0.22
C ILE A 6 -0.47 9.58 1.08
N CYS A 7 -1.14 8.64 0.42
CA CYS A 7 -1.86 7.54 1.07
C CYS A 7 -1.41 6.21 0.48
N ALA A 8 -0.91 5.30 1.31
CA ALA A 8 -0.57 3.93 0.91
C ALA A 8 -1.44 2.93 1.69
N LYS A 9 -2.25 2.15 0.96
CA LYS A 9 -3.09 1.09 1.52
C LYS A 9 -2.35 -0.24 1.46
N HIS A 10 -2.14 -0.86 2.62
CA HIS A 10 -1.60 -2.21 2.71
C HIS A 10 -2.74 -3.22 2.90
N PHE A 11 -2.71 -4.28 2.11
CA PHE A 11 -3.66 -5.39 2.16
C PHE A 11 -2.90 -6.69 2.38
N THR A 12 -3.50 -7.60 3.15
CA THR A 12 -2.98 -8.97 3.35
C THR A 12 -3.95 -10.01 2.82
N ASN A 13 -3.51 -11.25 2.66
CA ASN A 13 -4.34 -12.40 2.33
C ASN A 13 -3.80 -13.64 3.04
N GLU A 14 -4.68 -14.59 3.30
CA GLU A 14 -4.30 -15.94 3.73
C GLU A 14 -4.43 -16.90 2.56
N ILE A 15 -3.85 -18.10 2.72
CA ILE A 15 -3.99 -19.19 1.74
C ILE A 15 -4.78 -20.31 2.44
N ASN A 16 -5.94 -20.67 1.88
CA ASN A 16 -6.74 -21.76 2.43
C ASN A 16 -6.19 -23.14 2.04
N GLU A 17 -6.81 -24.22 2.55
CA GLU A 17 -6.40 -25.62 2.29
C GLU A 17 -6.43 -26.01 0.80
N GLN A 18 -7.19 -25.29 -0.01
CA GLN A 18 -7.28 -25.49 -1.46
C GLN A 18 -6.23 -24.69 -2.24
N GLY A 19 -5.37 -23.93 -1.55
CA GLY A 19 -4.36 -23.06 -2.16
C GLY A 19 -4.91 -21.72 -2.67
N LEU A 20 -6.13 -21.33 -2.30
CA LEU A 20 -6.75 -20.08 -2.74
C LEU A 20 -6.39 -18.92 -1.80
N ALA A 21 -6.11 -17.76 -2.39
CA ALA A 21 -5.99 -16.51 -1.65
C ALA A 21 -7.36 -16.10 -1.09
N ILE A 22 -7.50 -16.03 0.22
CA ILE A 22 -8.73 -15.65 0.92
C ILE A 22 -8.56 -14.32 1.65
N ASP A 23 -9.66 -13.59 1.77
CA ASP A 23 -9.72 -12.42 2.62
C ASP A 23 -9.71 -12.85 4.09
N PRO A 24 -8.77 -12.39 4.93
CA PRO A 24 -8.66 -12.85 6.32
C PRO A 24 -9.87 -12.51 7.19
N GLU A 25 -10.63 -11.45 6.87
CA GLU A 25 -11.80 -11.06 7.65
C GLU A 25 -13.03 -11.93 7.33
N THR A 26 -13.18 -12.32 6.05
CA THR A 26 -14.39 -13.02 5.58
C THR A 26 -14.20 -14.51 5.31
N GLY A 27 -12.95 -14.98 5.21
CA GLY A 27 -12.60 -16.33 4.80
C GLY A 27 -12.92 -16.66 3.33
N LYS A 28 -13.43 -15.70 2.56
CA LYS A 28 -13.86 -15.92 1.17
C LYS A 28 -12.69 -15.73 0.19
N PRO A 29 -12.64 -16.52 -0.91
CA PRO A 29 -11.65 -16.32 -1.97
C PRO A 29 -11.68 -14.91 -2.55
N ILE A 30 -10.50 -14.35 -2.82
CA ILE A 30 -10.33 -13.06 -3.49
C ILE A 30 -10.39 -13.30 -5.00
N PRO A 31 -11.44 -12.86 -5.71
CA PRO A 31 -11.60 -13.13 -7.13
C PRO A 31 -10.60 -12.33 -7.97
N ALA A 32 -10.01 -12.96 -8.99
CA ALA A 32 -9.05 -12.32 -9.89
C ALA A 32 -9.71 -11.42 -10.95
N THR A 33 -10.98 -11.68 -11.28
CA THR A 33 -11.67 -11.04 -12.42
C THR A 33 -12.64 -9.93 -12.02
N VAL A 34 -13.00 -9.84 -10.75
CA VAL A 34 -13.99 -8.88 -10.25
C VAL A 34 -13.34 -8.02 -9.18
N LYS A 35 -13.52 -6.69 -9.30
CA LYS A 35 -13.08 -5.78 -8.24
C LYS A 35 -13.95 -5.99 -7.01
N VAL A 36 -13.31 -6.44 -5.93
CA VAL A 36 -13.91 -6.50 -4.60
C VAL A 36 -13.42 -5.34 -3.76
N GLN A 37 -14.33 -4.66 -3.06
CA GLN A 37 -13.93 -3.71 -2.04
C GLN A 37 -13.42 -4.49 -0.83
N ARG A 38 -12.17 -4.25 -0.46
CA ARG A 38 -11.51 -4.85 0.70
C ARG A 38 -11.10 -3.76 1.66
N GLN A 39 -11.17 -4.06 2.95
CA GLN A 39 -10.63 -3.17 3.96
C GLN A 39 -9.10 -3.26 3.93
N ALA A 40 -8.44 -2.11 3.94
CA ALA A 40 -6.99 -2.09 4.07
C ALA A 40 -6.63 -2.50 5.51
N THR A 41 -5.72 -3.46 5.65
CA THR A 41 -5.18 -3.88 6.94
C THR A 41 -4.46 -2.72 7.64
N THR A 42 -3.82 -1.86 6.86
CA THR A 42 -3.19 -0.64 7.36
C THR A 42 -3.26 0.46 6.31
N LEU A 43 -3.53 1.68 6.75
CA LEU A 43 -3.45 2.88 5.94
C LEU A 43 -2.28 3.72 6.44
N PHE A 44 -1.27 3.91 5.60
CA PHE A 44 -0.16 4.81 5.86
C PHE A 44 -0.44 6.15 5.19
N THR A 45 -0.23 7.24 5.93
CA THR A 45 -0.41 8.59 5.41
C THR A 45 0.76 9.48 5.78
N GLY A 46 1.20 10.33 4.86
CA GLY A 46 2.37 11.18 5.05
C GLY A 46 2.38 12.33 4.06
N ARG A 47 3.08 13.40 4.42
CA ARG A 47 3.27 14.57 3.56
C ARG A 47 4.41 14.39 2.58
N THR A 48 5.34 13.50 2.90
CA THR A 48 6.53 13.20 2.10
C THR A 48 6.68 11.70 1.90
N ALA A 49 7.39 11.29 0.84
CA ALA A 49 7.76 9.91 0.61
C ALA A 49 8.56 9.34 1.80
N LYS A 50 9.42 10.17 2.40
CA LYS A 50 10.22 9.80 3.57
C LYS A 50 9.35 9.42 4.76
N GLU A 51 8.31 10.19 5.07
CA GLU A 51 7.40 9.89 6.19
C GLU A 51 6.71 8.53 6.00
N ILE A 52 6.25 8.22 4.78
CA ILE A 52 5.66 6.92 4.45
C ILE A 52 6.70 5.80 4.59
N CYS A 53 7.91 5.99 4.05
CA CYS A 53 9.00 5.01 4.16
C CYS A 53 9.36 4.69 5.61
N ILE A 54 9.43 5.71 6.49
CA ILE A 54 9.68 5.50 7.93
C ILE A 54 8.54 4.68 8.55
N GLN A 55 7.28 5.06 8.31
CA GLN A 55 6.15 4.31 8.85
C GLN A 55 6.15 2.85 8.38
N LEU A 56 6.38 2.63 7.09
CA LEU A 56 6.29 1.31 6.46
C LEU A 56 7.48 0.41 6.77
N PHE A 57 8.71 0.90 6.61
CA PHE A 57 9.92 0.08 6.70
C PHE A 57 10.54 0.06 8.10
N GLU A 58 10.44 1.17 8.84
CA GLU A 58 11.15 1.34 10.11
C GLU A 58 10.23 1.16 11.31
N SER A 59 9.07 1.82 11.34
CA SER A 59 8.16 1.82 12.50
C SER A 59 7.26 0.59 12.57
N THR A 60 6.73 0.11 11.44
CA THR A 60 5.84 -1.06 11.41
C THR A 60 6.64 -2.35 11.66
N LYS A 61 6.25 -3.13 12.67
CA LYS A 61 6.88 -4.41 13.02
C LYS A 61 5.84 -5.53 13.14
N PRO A 62 6.08 -6.71 12.53
CA PRO A 62 7.17 -6.97 11.59
C PRO A 62 7.04 -6.09 10.33
N CYS A 63 8.17 -5.75 9.70
CA CYS A 63 8.14 -4.96 8.47
C CYS A 63 7.42 -5.77 7.39
N PRO A 64 6.34 -5.25 6.77
CA PRO A 64 5.56 -5.98 5.76
C PRO A 64 6.33 -6.13 4.44
N VAL A 65 7.35 -5.29 4.19
CA VAL A 65 8.15 -5.32 2.97
C VAL A 65 9.46 -6.03 3.22
N ARG A 66 9.56 -7.27 2.72
CA ARG A 66 10.71 -8.16 3.00
C ARG A 66 11.76 -8.21 1.90
N ARG A 67 11.45 -7.69 0.70
CA ARG A 67 12.36 -7.69 -0.44
C ARG A 67 12.84 -6.29 -0.78
N LEU A 68 14.15 -6.14 -1.00
CA LEU A 68 14.79 -4.84 -1.22
C LEU A 68 14.37 -4.17 -2.53
N ASP A 69 14.14 -4.97 -3.58
CA ASP A 69 13.58 -4.53 -4.86
C ASP A 69 12.17 -3.95 -4.69
N HIS A 70 11.33 -4.57 -3.86
CA HIS A 70 10.00 -4.08 -3.54
C HIS A 70 10.06 -2.79 -2.71
N ALA A 71 10.98 -2.70 -1.74
CA ALA A 71 11.20 -1.45 -1.00
C ALA A 71 11.65 -0.31 -1.92
N ALA A 72 12.58 -0.58 -2.85
CA ALA A 72 13.04 0.40 -3.82
C ALA A 72 11.94 0.83 -4.80
N TYR A 73 11.10 -0.11 -5.25
CA TYR A 73 9.92 0.19 -6.06
C TYR A 73 8.96 1.13 -5.33
N LEU A 74 8.55 0.77 -4.10
CA LEU A 74 7.63 1.57 -3.30
C LEU A 74 8.19 2.98 -3.03
N GLY A 75 9.49 3.09 -2.73
CA GLY A 75 10.14 4.39 -2.56
C GLY A 75 10.00 5.29 -3.79
N ARG A 76 10.17 4.75 -5.01
CA ARG A 76 9.98 5.53 -6.25
C ARG A 76 8.53 5.95 -6.44
N GLU A 77 7.58 5.06 -6.18
CA GLU A 77 6.16 5.38 -6.27
C GLU A 77 5.76 6.47 -5.26
N PHE A 78 6.27 6.41 -4.04
CA PHE A 78 6.01 7.46 -3.04
C PHE A 78 6.63 8.80 -3.43
N MET A 79 7.84 8.81 -4.00
CA MET A 79 8.45 10.05 -4.52
C MET A 79 7.64 10.64 -5.68
N ARG A 80 7.10 9.81 -6.57
CA ARG A 80 6.22 10.26 -7.66
C ARG A 80 4.90 10.82 -7.13
N ALA A 81 4.29 10.16 -6.15
CA ALA A 81 3.08 10.65 -5.49
C ALA A 81 3.33 11.99 -4.78
N GLU A 82 4.46 12.13 -4.09
CA GLU A 82 4.89 13.40 -3.49
C GLU A 82 5.05 14.51 -4.53
N LEU A 83 5.76 14.22 -5.63
CA LEU A 83 5.96 15.18 -6.71
C LEU A 83 4.63 15.64 -7.30
N ALA A 84 3.73 14.70 -7.60
CA ALA A 84 2.40 14.99 -8.13
C ALA A 84 1.59 15.90 -7.19
N LEU A 85 1.63 15.64 -5.88
CA LEU A 85 0.99 16.49 -4.87
C LEU A 85 1.56 17.92 -4.86
N VAL A 86 2.88 18.06 -4.97
CA VAL A 86 3.56 19.37 -4.94
C VAL A 86 3.34 20.15 -6.24
N THR A 87 3.30 19.48 -7.39
CA THR A 87 3.13 20.11 -8.71
C THR A 87 1.67 20.27 -9.12
N GLY A 88 0.74 19.67 -8.38
CA GLY A 88 -0.68 19.64 -8.74
C GLY A 88 -0.98 18.76 -9.97
N GLN A 89 -0.10 17.80 -10.26
CA GLN A 89 -0.27 16.84 -11.35
C GLN A 89 -1.01 15.59 -10.86
N ASP A 90 -1.58 14.84 -11.81
CA ASP A 90 -2.17 13.54 -11.50
C ASP A 90 -1.09 12.49 -11.20
N TYR A 91 -1.37 11.63 -10.22
CA TYR A 91 -0.56 10.46 -9.92
C TYR A 91 -1.30 9.20 -10.38
N VAL A 92 -0.61 8.39 -11.17
CA VAL A 92 -1.01 7.02 -11.50
C VAL A 92 0.16 6.13 -11.10
N GLN A 93 -0.15 5.12 -10.29
CA GLN A 93 0.80 4.07 -9.94
C GLN A 93 1.02 3.18 -11.16
N ASP A 94 2.27 2.73 -11.36
CA ASP A 94 2.60 1.77 -12.42
C ASP A 94 1.86 0.42 -12.27
#